data_AF-A0A7Y1T8X6-F1
#
_entry.id   AF-A0A7Y1T8X6-F1
#
_cell.length_a   1.000
_cell.length_b   1.000
_cell.length_c   1.000
_cell.angle_alpha   90.00
_cell.angle_beta   90.00
_cell.angle_gamma   90.00
#
_symmetry.space_group_name_H-M   'P 1'
#
loop_
_entity.id
_entity.type
_entity.pdbx_description
1 polymer ?
#
loop_
_entity_poly.entity_id
_entity_poly.type
_entity_poly.pdbx_seq_one_letter_code
_entity_poly.pdbx_strand_id
1 'polypeptide(L)'
;VPMASNTLPSPLLGSKFGGRIPVDARDEQGLKPIYEIFQFDVELPALERDAYLGKLAELRFVHTEQAVGVRLWRHLRLLLARELAS
;
A
#
# COMPACT_ATOMS: atom_id res chain seq x y z
N VAL A 1 0.06 -2.90 -9.38
CA VAL A 1 1.08 -2.82 -8.30
C VAL A 1 1.53 -1.37 -8.23
N PRO A 2 1.57 -0.71 -7.06
CA PRO A 2 1.96 0.69 -6.97
C PRO A 2 3.43 0.88 -7.37
N MET A 3 3.74 2.07 -7.87
CA MET A 3 5.09 2.46 -8.25
C MET A 3 5.87 2.94 -7.02
N ALA A 4 7.14 2.54 -6.92
CA ALA A 4 8.06 3.06 -5.91
C ALA A 4 8.30 4.56 -6.17
N SER A 5 8.29 5.36 -5.10
CA SER A 5 8.57 6.80 -5.15
C SER A 5 9.71 7.17 -4.21
N ASN A 6 10.57 8.09 -4.68
CA ASN A 6 11.62 8.74 -3.91
C ASN A 6 11.20 10.14 -3.44
N THR A 7 9.90 10.42 -3.40
CA THR A 7 9.35 11.69 -2.96
C THR A 7 8.08 11.44 -2.14
N LEU A 8 8.04 12.05 -0.96
CA LEU A 8 6.88 12.02 -0.09
C LEU A 8 5.75 12.88 -0.65
N PRO A 9 4.48 12.46 -0.51
CA PRO A 9 3.34 13.27 -0.91
C PRO A 9 3.11 14.47 0.01
N SER A 10 3.68 14.45 1.23
CA SER A 10 3.62 15.56 2.17
C SER A 10 4.84 15.56 3.10
N PRO A 11 5.43 16.73 3.41
CA PRO A 11 6.60 16.83 4.29
C PRO A 11 6.26 16.46 5.75
N LEU A 12 4.99 16.57 6.15
CA LEU A 12 4.50 16.20 7.48
C LEU A 12 4.66 14.69 7.78
N LEU A 13 4.80 13.87 6.73
CA LEU A 13 5.05 12.44 6.88
C LEU A 13 6.53 12.14 7.18
N GLY A 14 7.43 13.08 6.89
CA GLY A 14 8.87 12.97 7.07
C GLY A 14 9.33 13.31 8.49
N SER A 15 10.41 12.66 8.93
CA SER A 15 11.00 12.82 10.27
C SER A 15 11.45 14.25 10.57
N LYS A 16 11.78 15.04 9.54
CA LYS A 16 12.13 16.45 9.66
C LYS A 16 11.00 17.32 10.21
N PHE A 17 9.74 16.96 9.95
CA PHE A 17 8.55 17.71 10.38
C PHE A 17 7.69 16.91 11.38
N GLY A 18 8.29 15.95 12.10
CA GLY A 18 7.62 15.17 13.14
C GLY A 18 6.89 13.91 12.67
N GLY A 19 6.98 13.60 11.37
CA GLY A 19 6.51 12.34 10.81
C GLY A 19 7.41 11.15 11.16
N ARG A 20 7.00 9.94 10.75
CA ARG A 20 7.73 8.70 11.09
C ARG A 20 8.67 8.22 10.00
N ILE A 21 8.59 8.78 8.79
CA ILE A 21 9.40 8.34 7.65
C ILE A 21 10.75 9.06 7.69
N PRO A 22 11.90 8.36 7.80
CA PRO A 22 13.20 9.00 7.77
C PRO A 22 13.45 9.68 6.43
N VAL A 23 13.78 10.97 6.48
CA VAL A 23 14.11 11.79 5.31
C VAL A 23 15.57 12.26 5.37
N ASP A 24 16.13 12.58 4.21
CA ASP A 24 17.49 13.14 4.11
C ASP A 24 17.55 14.48 4.87
N ALA A 25 18.45 14.59 5.85
CA ALA A 25 18.61 15.80 6.65
C ALA A 25 19.02 17.03 5.82
N ARG A 26 19.70 16.79 4.68
CA ARG A 26 20.14 17.83 3.74
C ARG A 26 19.01 18.36 2.87
N ASP A 27 17.89 17.66 2.80
CA ASP A 27 16.71 18.12 2.08
C ASP A 27 15.94 19.13 2.94
N GLU A 28 16.02 20.42 2.58
CA GLU A 28 15.30 21.50 3.25
C GLU A 28 13.78 21.31 3.23
N GLN A 29 13.25 20.70 2.18
CA GLN A 29 11.81 20.49 2.02
C GLN A 29 11.31 19.27 2.79
N GLY A 30 12.21 18.36 3.22
CA GLY A 30 11.86 17.16 3.98
C GLY A 30 10.96 16.19 3.21
N LEU A 31 11.07 16.19 1.88
CA LEU A 31 10.27 15.37 0.97
C LEU A 31 11.02 14.13 0.49
N LYS A 32 12.34 14.06 0.69
CA LYS A 32 13.17 12.98 0.17
C LYS A 32 13.39 11.89 1.23
N PRO A 33 12.67 10.75 1.17
CA PRO A 33 12.90 9.63 2.07
C PRO A 33 14.24 8.96 1.76
N ILE A 34 14.86 8.34 2.76
CA ILE A 34 16.15 7.61 2.58
C ILE A 34 15.98 6.24 1.90
N TYR A 35 14.73 5.77 1.76
CA TYR A 35 14.34 4.54 1.08
C TYR A 35 13.11 4.79 0.21
N GLU A 36 12.91 3.95 -0.79
CA GLU A 36 11.74 4.00 -1.65
C GLU A 36 10.45 3.71 -0.87
N ILE A 37 9.42 4.50 -1.12
CA ILE A 37 8.10 4.34 -0.51
C ILE A 37 7.06 3.94 -1.56
N PHE A 38 6.01 3.25 -1.11
CA PHE A 38 4.85 2.92 -1.94
C PHE A 38 3.62 3.58 -1.34
N GLN A 39 2.84 4.27 -2.18
CA GLN A 39 1.57 4.84 -1.80
C GLN A 39 0.42 3.91 -2.19
N PHE A 40 -0.51 3.72 -1.27
CA PHE A 40 -1.75 2.98 -1.49
C PHE A 40 -2.91 3.88 -1.12
N ASP A 41 -3.79 4.14 -2.08
CA ASP A 41 -5.07 4.78 -1.80
C ASP A 41 -6.08 3.67 -1.49
N VAL A 42 -6.65 3.71 -0.28
CA VAL A 42 -7.58 2.69 0.21
C VAL A 42 -8.94 3.33 0.42
N GLU A 43 -9.94 2.84 -0.30
CA GLU A 43 -11.34 3.18 -0.05
C GLU A 43 -11.88 2.32 1.08
N LEU A 44 -12.29 2.96 2.17
CA LEU A 44 -12.94 2.28 3.28
C LEU A 44 -14.45 2.20 3.00
N PRO A 45 -15.06 1.00 3.01
CA PRO A 45 -16.51 0.86 2.82
C PRO A 45 -17.21 1.54 3.99
N ALA A 46 -18.03 2.55 3.69
CA ALA A 46 -18.81 3.41 4.60
C ALA A 46 -18.67 3.07 6.10
N LEU A 47 -17.50 3.36 6.69
CA LEU A 47 -17.41 3.49 8.14
C LEU A 47 -18.19 4.76 8.48
N GLU A 48 -18.99 4.72 9.54
CA GLU A 48 -19.65 5.91 10.07
C GLU A 48 -18.63 7.04 10.18
N ARG A 49 -18.74 8.03 9.27
CA ARG A 49 -17.71 9.03 9.00
C ARG A 49 -17.30 9.79 10.25
N ASP A 50 -18.19 9.87 11.23
CA ASP A 50 -18.00 10.63 12.46
C ASP A 50 -17.13 9.92 13.50
N ALA A 51 -16.97 8.59 13.43
CA ALA A 51 -16.24 7.83 14.44
C ALA A 51 -14.71 7.78 14.22
N TYR A 52 -14.21 8.20 13.05
CA TYR A 52 -12.81 7.94 12.64
C TYR A 52 -12.04 9.14 12.07
N LEU A 53 -12.60 10.35 12.09
CA LEU A 53 -11.84 11.56 11.70
C LEU A 53 -10.62 11.74 12.60
N GLY A 54 -9.43 11.83 11.99
CA GLY A 54 -8.17 12.04 12.70
C GLY A 54 -7.56 10.81 13.39
N LYS A 55 -8.10 9.59 13.17
CA LYS A 55 -7.52 8.36 13.72
C LYS A 55 -6.49 7.75 12.77
N LEU A 56 -5.35 7.33 13.33
CA LEU A 56 -4.36 6.52 12.63
C LEU A 56 -4.89 5.10 12.48
N ALA A 57 -5.07 4.63 11.24
CA ALA A 57 -5.36 3.23 10.95
C ALA A 57 -4.04 2.49 10.68
N GLU A 58 -3.74 1.46 11.49
CA GLU A 58 -2.62 0.57 11.22
C GLU A 58 -3.09 -0.55 10.28
N LEU A 59 -2.65 -0.51 9.02
CA LEU A 59 -2.95 -1.55 8.03
C LEU A 59 -1.81 -2.57 8.01
N ARG A 60 -2.12 -3.82 8.36
CA ARG A 60 -1.21 -4.95 8.18
C ARG A 60 -1.55 -5.68 6.90
N PHE A 61 -0.71 -5.54 5.87
CA PHE A 61 -0.81 -6.36 4.68
C PHE A 61 -0.31 -7.77 4.99
N VAL A 62 -1.22 -8.74 5.03
CA VAL A 62 -0.86 -10.16 5.14
C VAL A 62 -0.68 -10.71 3.74
N HIS A 63 0.58 -10.87 3.32
CA HIS A 63 0.91 -11.70 2.16
C HIS A 63 0.89 -13.16 2.61
N THR A 64 -0.28 -13.80 2.58
CA THR A 64 -0.36 -15.23 2.87
C THR A 64 0.33 -15.99 1.76
N GLU A 65 1.39 -16.72 2.10
CA GLU A 65 2.01 -17.77 1.27
C GLU A 65 0.91 -18.75 0.85
N GLN A 66 0.35 -18.58 -0.35
CA GLN A 66 -0.55 -19.58 -0.90
C GLN A 66 0.29 -20.71 -1.47
N ALA A 67 0.04 -21.93 -0.99
CA ALA A 67 0.66 -23.13 -1.53
C ALA A 67 0.58 -23.13 -3.06
N VAL A 68 1.71 -23.42 -3.72
CA VAL A 68 1.84 -23.36 -5.19
C VAL A 68 0.74 -24.14 -5.90
N GLY A 69 0.32 -25.28 -5.34
CA GLY A 69 -0.78 -26.10 -5.86
C GLY A 69 -2.13 -25.38 -5.89
N VAL A 70 -2.45 -24.57 -4.87
CA VAL A 70 -3.71 -23.79 -4.82
C VAL A 70 -3.70 -22.68 -5.89
N ARG A 71 -2.54 -22.04 -6.08
CA ARG A 71 -2.36 -21.03 -7.13
C ARG A 71 -2.52 -21.63 -8.53
N LEU A 72 -1.89 -22.77 -8.79
CA LEU A 72 -1.97 -23.50 -10.05
C LEU A 72 -3.39 -23.98 -10.35
N TRP A 73 -4.06 -24.60 -9.38
CA TRP A 73 -5.44 -25.07 -9.53
C TRP A 73 -6.40 -23.93 -9.89
N ARG A 74 -6.28 -22.76 -9.23
CA ARG A 74 -7.12 -21.60 -9.54
C ARG A 74 -6.91 -21.11 -10.98
N HIS A 75 -5.66 -21.10 -11.47
CA HIS A 75 -5.36 -20.70 -12.85
C HIS A 75 -5.91 -21.72 -13.86
N LEU A 76 -5.71 -23.02 -13.61
CA LEU A 76 -6.27 -24.09 -14.45
C LEU A 76 -7.79 -24.02 -14.53
N ARG A 77 -8.46 -23.80 -13.39
CA ARG A 77 -9.91 -23.65 -13.34
C ARG A 77 -10.41 -22.46 -14.18
N LEU A 78 -9.71 -21.33 -14.16
CA LEU A 78 -10.07 -20.17 -14.96
C LEU A 78 -9.88 -20.42 -16.46
N LEU A 79 -8.82 -21.13 -16.86
CA LEU A 79 -8.60 -21.52 -18.25
C LEU A 79 -9.70 -22.47 -18.75
N LEU A 80 -10.01 -23.51 -17.96
CA LEU A 80 -11.07 -24.46 -18.29
C LEU A 80 -12.45 -23.79 -18.37
N ALA A 81 -12.75 -22.87 -17.46
CA ALA A 81 -13.99 -22.11 -17.49
C ALA A 81 -14.10 -21.19 -18.72
N ARG A 82 -12.95 -20.71 -19.24
CA ARG A 82 -12.92 -19.88 -20.45
C ARG A 82 -13.15 -20.69 -21.72
N GLU A 83 -12.55 -21.87 -21.83
CA GLU A 83 -12.72 -22.80 -22.98
C GLU A 83 -14.14 -23.40 -23.04
N LEU A 84 -14.76 -23.70 -21.90
CA LEU A 84 -16.14 -24.22 -21.88
C LEU A 84 -17.21 -23.15 -22.11
N ALA A 85 -16.82 -21.86 -22.09
CA ALA A 85 -17.70 -20.72 -22.35
C ALA A 85 -17.59 -20.19 -23.79
N SER A 86 -16.78 -20.82 -24.65
CA SER A 86 -16.68 -20.62 -26.11
C SER A 86 -17.26 -21.81 -26.85
#